data_AF-A0A2K3LR23-F1
#
_entry.id   AF-A0A2K3LR23-F1
#
_cell.length_a   1.000
_cell.length_b   1.000
_cell.length_c   1.000
_cell.angle_alpha   90.00
_cell.angle_beta   90.00
_cell.angle_gamma   90.00
#
_symmetry.space_group_name_H-M   'P 1'
#
loop_
_entity.id
_entity.type
_entity.pdbx_description
1 polymer ?
#
loop_
_entity_poly.entity_id
_entity_poly.type
_entity_poly.pdbx_seq_one_letter_code
_entity_poly.pdbx_strand_id
1 'polypeptide(L)'
;MKLLNNVAIFVLLILSVSVISDAVKKDVLVGGYTPIKDIKDPHVAEIAQFAVTEYGKQSGTKLILVKVIKGETQVVSGTNYRLVLAAKDKSVTKNYEAIVWEKPWLHFRNLTSFKPL
;
A
#
# COMPACT_ATOMS: atom_id res chain seq x y z
N MET A 1 -20.42 -27.02 -30.97
CA MET A 1 -19.55 -25.82 -31.06
C MET A 1 -20.15 -24.79 -30.10
N LYS A 2 -19.60 -24.38 -28.94
CA LYS A 2 -18.26 -24.27 -28.36
C LYS A 2 -18.44 -24.15 -26.83
N LEU A 3 -18.01 -25.09 -25.99
CA LEU A 3 -17.91 -24.87 -24.52
C LEU A 3 -16.86 -25.78 -23.83
N LEU A 4 -15.80 -26.22 -24.53
CA LEU A 4 -14.79 -27.13 -23.94
C LEU A 4 -13.33 -26.64 -24.02
N ASN A 5 -13.06 -25.45 -24.57
CA ASN A 5 -11.68 -25.05 -24.91
C ASN A 5 -10.91 -24.26 -23.85
N ASN A 6 -11.46 -23.99 -22.67
CA ASN A 6 -10.77 -23.09 -21.71
C ASN A 6 -10.17 -23.80 -20.48
N VAL A 7 -10.55 -25.06 -20.21
CA VAL A 7 -10.02 -25.82 -19.07
C VAL A 7 -8.77 -26.61 -19.45
N ALA A 8 -8.71 -27.14 -20.68
CA ALA A 8 -7.57 -27.93 -21.16
C ALA A 8 -6.28 -27.08 -21.34
N ILE A 9 -6.42 -25.79 -21.65
CA ILE A 9 -5.28 -24.88 -21.85
C ILE A 9 -4.58 -24.58 -20.51
N PHE A 10 -5.34 -24.48 -19.42
CA PHE A 10 -4.79 -24.19 -18.09
C PHE A 10 -3.97 -25.35 -17.53
N VAL A 11 -4.35 -26.59 -17.83
CA VAL A 11 -3.67 -27.79 -17.31
C VAL A 11 -2.36 -28.08 -18.06
N LEU A 12 -2.27 -27.72 -19.36
CA LEU A 12 -1.08 -27.99 -20.17
C LEU A 12 0.13 -27.08 -19.85
N LEU A 13 -0.08 -25.91 -19.25
CA LEU A 13 1.01 -24.98 -18.94
C LEU A 13 1.80 -25.36 -17.67
N ILE A 14 1.28 -26.29 -16.87
CA ILE A 14 1.82 -26.65 -15.55
C ILE A 14 2.97 -27.68 -15.65
N LEU A 15 3.20 -28.29 -16.82
CA LEU A 15 4.07 -29.47 -16.96
C LEU A 15 5.47 -29.24 -17.55
N SER A 16 5.93 -28.01 -17.72
CA SER A 16 7.33 -27.75 -18.13
C SER A 16 8.15 -27.13 -17.01
N VAL A 17 8.56 -27.96 -16.05
CA VAL A 17 9.59 -27.61 -15.07
C VAL A 17 10.95 -28.00 -15.63
N SER A 18 11.94 -27.09 -15.63
CA SER A 18 13.37 -27.44 -15.66
C SER A 18 14.25 -26.34 -15.01
N VAL A 19 14.63 -26.61 -13.75
CA VAL A 19 15.91 -26.39 -13.03
C VAL A 19 16.67 -25.02 -13.05
N ILE A 20 16.57 -24.33 -11.90
CA ILE A 20 17.56 -23.63 -11.01
C ILE A 20 18.73 -22.79 -11.58
N SER A 21 18.79 -21.50 -11.19
CA SER A 21 20.03 -20.74 -10.86
C SER A 21 19.73 -19.51 -9.96
N ASP A 22 20.60 -19.26 -8.98
CA ASP A 22 20.44 -18.35 -7.84
C ASP A 22 20.12 -16.88 -8.15
N ALA A 23 18.96 -16.44 -7.68
CA ALA A 23 18.72 -15.13 -7.06
C ALA A 23 17.35 -15.24 -6.40
N VAL A 24 17.23 -14.96 -5.10
CA VAL A 24 15.93 -14.76 -4.46
C VAL A 24 15.33 -13.47 -5.04
N LYS A 25 14.73 -13.60 -6.23
CA LYS A 25 13.78 -12.65 -6.74
C LYS A 25 12.60 -12.78 -5.80
N LYS A 26 12.37 -11.78 -4.94
CA LYS A 26 11.09 -11.67 -4.24
C LYS A 26 10.04 -11.56 -5.33
N ASP A 27 9.39 -12.68 -5.64
CA ASP A 27 8.25 -12.70 -6.53
C ASP A 27 7.23 -11.73 -5.95
N VAL A 28 7.03 -10.60 -6.63
CA VAL A 28 5.98 -9.66 -6.32
C VAL A 28 4.68 -10.39 -6.60
N LEU A 29 4.05 -10.92 -5.54
CA LEU A 29 2.74 -11.54 -5.63
C LEU A 29 1.78 -10.52 -6.23
N VAL A 30 1.20 -10.86 -7.39
CA VAL A 30 0.22 -9.99 -8.06
C VAL A 30 -0.98 -9.81 -7.13
N GLY A 31 -1.29 -8.56 -6.78
CA GLY A 31 -2.35 -8.20 -5.83
C GLY A 31 -1.92 -8.06 -4.36
N GLY A 32 -0.66 -8.36 -4.02
CA GLY A 32 -0.10 -8.11 -2.69
C GLY A 32 0.36 -6.66 -2.49
N TYR A 33 0.74 -6.33 -1.26
CA TYR A 33 1.45 -5.09 -0.98
C TYR A 33 2.87 -5.12 -1.56
N THR A 34 3.24 -4.06 -2.26
CA THR A 34 4.57 -3.85 -2.83
C THR A 34 5.27 -2.68 -2.14
N PRO A 35 6.54 -2.82 -1.72
CA PRO A 35 7.28 -1.71 -1.11
C PRO A 35 7.38 -0.49 -2.03
N ILE A 36 7.15 0.69 -1.46
CA ILE A 36 7.44 1.97 -2.10
C ILE A 36 8.95 2.18 -2.09
N LYS A 37 9.56 2.31 -3.28
CA LYS A 37 11.02 2.47 -3.41
C LYS A 37 11.49 3.86 -2.96
N ASP A 38 10.77 4.91 -3.39
CA ASP A 38 11.06 6.27 -3.00
C ASP A 38 9.97 6.81 -2.07
N ILE A 39 10.23 6.75 -0.77
CA ILE A 39 9.33 7.30 0.25
C ILE A 39 9.39 8.82 0.34
N LYS A 40 10.30 9.48 -0.39
CA LYS A 40 10.40 10.94 -0.49
C LYS A 40 9.65 11.49 -1.70
N ASP A 41 9.04 10.61 -2.51
CA ASP A 41 8.16 11.01 -3.59
C ASP A 41 7.10 12.01 -3.06
N PRO A 42 6.90 13.16 -3.73
CA PRO A 42 5.95 14.18 -3.28
C PRO A 42 4.52 13.64 -3.07
N HIS A 43 4.08 12.70 -3.90
CA HIS A 43 2.77 12.08 -3.77
C HIS A 43 2.66 11.25 -2.48
N VAL A 44 3.72 10.53 -2.11
CA VAL A 44 3.77 9.78 -0.85
C VAL A 44 3.70 10.73 0.35
N ALA A 45 4.36 11.90 0.26
CA ALA A 45 4.26 12.94 1.28
C ALA A 45 2.84 13.52 1.38
N GLU A 46 2.15 13.73 0.26
CA GLU A 46 0.74 14.15 0.24
C GLU A 46 -0.18 13.12 0.90
N ILE A 47 0.01 11.84 0.59
CA ILE A 47 -0.77 10.75 1.21
C ILE A 47 -0.54 10.70 2.72
N ALA A 48 0.70 10.85 3.17
CA ALA A 48 1.03 10.90 4.59
C ALA A 48 0.39 12.11 5.30
N GLN A 49 0.45 13.28 4.66
CA GLN A 49 -0.14 14.50 5.20
C GLN A 49 -1.67 14.39 5.28
N PHE A 50 -2.30 13.83 4.24
CA PHE A 50 -3.72 13.49 4.24
C PHE A 50 -4.06 12.58 5.41
N ALA A 51 -3.33 11.48 5.62
CA ALA A 51 -3.60 10.52 6.69
C ALA A 51 -3.59 11.15 8.09
N VAL A 52 -2.55 11.93 8.41
CA VAL A 52 -2.42 12.59 9.73
C VAL A 52 -3.50 13.66 9.91
N THR A 53 -3.78 14.43 8.86
CA THR A 53 -4.79 15.49 8.90
C THR A 53 -6.19 14.91 9.11
N GLU A 54 -6.53 13.86 8.36
CA GLU A 54 -7.83 13.21 8.41
C GLU A 54 -8.05 12.50 9.75
N TYR A 55 -7.03 11.82 10.28
CA TYR A 55 -7.10 11.26 11.63
C TYR A 55 -7.29 12.35 12.69
N GLY A 56 -6.59 13.48 12.58
CA GLY A 56 -6.76 14.62 13.49
C GLY A 56 -8.19 15.15 13.52
N LYS A 57 -8.83 15.27 12.34
CA LYS A 57 -10.24 15.63 12.22
C LYS A 57 -11.17 14.61 12.87
N GLN A 58 -10.95 13.31 12.63
CA GLN A 58 -11.82 12.23 13.11
C GLN A 58 -11.70 11.99 14.62
N SER A 59 -10.52 12.18 15.20
CA SER A 59 -10.23 11.87 16.61
C SER A 59 -10.21 13.10 17.53
N GLY A 60 -10.29 14.31 16.97
CA GLY A 60 -10.13 15.56 17.74
C GLY A 60 -8.71 15.79 18.27
N THR A 61 -7.72 15.08 17.73
CA THR A 61 -6.31 15.19 18.12
C THR A 61 -5.54 16.12 17.19
N LYS A 62 -4.43 16.69 17.69
CA LYS A 62 -3.55 17.58 16.90
C LYS A 62 -2.23 16.89 16.58
N LEU A 63 -2.28 15.78 15.86
CA LEU A 63 -1.07 15.14 15.36
C LEU A 63 -0.41 15.97 14.26
N ILE A 64 0.91 16.06 14.35
CA ILE A 64 1.77 16.70 13.35
C ILE A 64 2.64 15.61 12.73
N LEU A 65 2.59 15.47 11.41
CA LEU A 65 3.48 14.56 10.68
C LEU A 65 4.93 14.98 10.90
N VAL A 66 5.78 14.03 11.30
CA VAL A 66 7.23 14.25 11.42
C VAL A 66 7.94 13.73 10.16
N LYS A 67 7.68 12.48 9.78
CA LYS A 67 8.22 11.86 8.55
C LYS A 67 7.49 10.57 8.17
N VAL A 68 7.62 10.19 6.91
CA VAL A 68 7.36 8.82 6.44
C VAL A 68 8.58 7.96 6.76
N ILE A 69 8.36 6.79 7.36
CA ILE A 69 9.43 5.84 7.74
C ILE A 69 9.58 4.77 6.65
N LYS A 70 8.46 4.20 6.21
CA LYS A 70 8.37 3.23 5.11
C LYS A 70 6.95 3.24 4.55
N GLY A 71 6.77 2.68 3.36
CA GLY A 71 5.46 2.55 2.77
C GLY A 71 5.37 1.38 1.81
N GLU A 72 4.14 0.94 1.59
CA GLU A 72 3.79 -0.10 0.64
C GLU A 72 2.52 0.33 -0.11
N THR A 73 2.38 -0.09 -1.36
CA THR A 73 1.18 0.12 -2.17
C THR A 73 0.52 -1.20 -2.52
N GLN A 74 -0.79 -1.19 -2.73
CA GLN A 74 -1.52 -2.33 -3.26
C GLN A 74 -2.56 -1.81 -4.26
N VAL A 75 -2.61 -2.42 -5.44
CA VAL A 75 -3.61 -2.11 -6.46
C VAL A 75 -4.91 -2.86 -6.15
N VAL A 76 -6.02 -2.13 -6.14
CA VAL A 76 -7.40 -2.60 -5.94
C VAL A 76 -8.31 -1.86 -6.93
N SER A 77 -9.57 -1.58 -6.58
CA SER A 77 -10.38 -0.55 -7.26
C SER A 77 -9.89 0.87 -6.94
N GLY A 78 -8.60 1.14 -7.18
CA GLY A 78 -7.82 2.26 -6.63
C GLY A 78 -6.43 1.81 -6.18
N THR A 79 -5.79 2.62 -5.35
CA THR A 79 -4.51 2.28 -4.72
C THR A 79 -4.64 2.42 -3.21
N ASN A 80 -4.32 1.36 -2.48
CA ASN A 80 -4.08 1.45 -1.04
C ASN A 80 -2.63 1.84 -0.82
N TYR A 81 -2.40 2.88 -0.03
CA TYR A 81 -1.10 3.24 0.51
C TYR A 81 -1.08 2.86 1.98
N ARG A 82 -0.26 1.86 2.35
CA ARG A 82 0.04 1.52 3.73
C ARG A 82 1.34 2.19 4.12
N LEU A 83 1.27 3.22 4.95
CA LEU A 83 2.42 3.99 5.38
C LEU A 83 2.69 3.78 6.86
N VAL A 84 3.97 3.66 7.21
CA VAL A 84 4.42 3.82 8.59
C VAL A 84 4.96 5.23 8.74
N LEU A 85 4.37 5.97 9.68
CA LEU A 85 4.60 7.39 9.90
C LEU A 85 5.14 7.62 11.31
N ALA A 86 6.10 8.53 11.45
CA ALA A 86 6.33 9.18 12.74
C ALA A 86 5.44 10.42 12.80
N ALA A 87 4.64 10.54 13.85
CA ALA A 87 3.81 11.71 14.09
C ALA A 87 3.88 12.10 15.58
N LYS A 88 3.79 13.40 15.85
CA LYS A 88 3.89 13.93 17.20
C LYS A 88 2.57 14.52 17.66
N ASP A 89 2.21 14.25 18.91
CA ASP A 89 1.20 14.98 19.66
C ASP A 89 1.91 15.73 20.79
N LYS A 90 1.84 17.06 20.75
CA LYS A 90 2.62 17.96 21.61
C LYS A 90 4.13 17.62 21.55
N SER A 91 4.68 17.07 22.63
CA SER A 91 6.09 16.73 22.78
C SER A 91 6.38 15.25 22.56
N VAL A 92 5.35 14.40 22.38
CA VAL A 92 5.51 12.96 22.29
C VAL A 92 5.41 12.54 20.83
N THR A 93 6.50 11.96 20.30
CA THR A 93 6.51 11.36 18.97
C THR A 93 6.25 9.86 19.08
N LYS A 94 5.29 9.36 18.29
CA LYS A 94 4.97 7.94 18.18
C LYS A 94 4.94 7.52 16.72
N ASN A 95 5.05 6.21 16.50
CA ASN A 95 4.90 5.64 15.18
C ASN A 95 3.47 5.14 14.99
N TYR A 96 2.99 5.24 13.76
CA TYR A 96 1.64 4.85 13.38
C TYR A 96 1.67 4.11 12.05
N GLU A 97 0.78 3.15 11.87
CA GLU A 97 0.43 2.62 10.57
C GLU A 97 -0.86 3.28 10.10
N ALA A 98 -0.82 3.86 8.90
CA ALA A 98 -1.96 4.46 8.24
C ALA A 98 -2.22 3.76 6.91
N ILE A 99 -3.49 3.54 6.57
CA ILE A 99 -3.91 3.04 5.27
C ILE A 99 -4.84 4.04 4.61
N VAL A 100 -4.38 4.63 3.51
CA VAL A 100 -5.16 5.56 2.68
C VAL A 100 -5.55 4.87 1.38
N TRP A 101 -6.84 4.85 1.08
CA TRP A 101 -7.34 4.39 -0.20
C TRP A 101 -7.57 5.58 -1.14
N GLU A 102 -6.88 5.60 -2.27
CA GLU A 102 -6.93 6.67 -3.26
C GLU A 102 -7.51 6.18 -4.58
N LYS A 103 -8.32 7.04 -5.22
CA LYS A 103 -8.74 6.92 -6.62
C LYS A 103 -8.48 8.28 -7.29
N PRO A 104 -7.33 8.48 -7.94
CA PRO A 104 -6.96 9.79 -8.48
C PRO A 104 -7.97 10.33 -9.50
N TRP A 105 -8.53 9.44 -10.33
CA TRP A 105 -9.53 9.77 -11.36
C TRP A 105 -10.89 10.21 -10.80
N LEU A 106 -11.12 10.10 -9.49
CA LEU A 106 -12.31 10.59 -8.80
C LEU A 106 -12.00 11.71 -7.80
N HIS A 107 -10.76 12.19 -7.74
CA HIS A 107 -10.29 13.11 -6.69
C HIS A 107 -10.63 12.60 -5.27
N PHE A 108 -10.57 11.29 -5.08
CA PHE A 108 -11.01 10.62 -3.86
C PHE A 108 -9.82 10.09 -3.07
N ARG A 109 -9.80 10.39 -1.77
CA ARG A 109 -8.95 9.77 -0.76
C ARG A 109 -9.80 9.43 0.46
N ASN A 110 -9.57 8.28 1.07
CA ASN A 110 -10.21 7.88 2.32
C ASN A 110 -9.20 7.26 3.28
N LEU A 111 -9.21 7.71 4.54
CA LEU A 111 -8.44 7.10 5.61
C LEU A 111 -9.19 5.86 6.11
N THR A 112 -8.70 4.68 5.75
CA THR A 112 -9.35 3.40 6.06
C THR A 112 -8.83 2.77 7.36
N SER A 113 -7.63 3.14 7.79
CA SER A 113 -7.06 2.70 9.05
C SER A 113 -6.00 3.69 9.53
N PHE A 114 -5.93 3.92 10.84
CA PHE A 114 -4.87 4.66 11.50
C PHE A 114 -4.69 4.10 12.91
N LYS A 115 -3.56 3.44 13.17
CA LYS A 115 -3.30 2.77 14.47
C LYS A 115 -1.89 3.05 14.96
N PRO A 116 -1.67 3.18 16.28
CA PRO A 116 -0.33 3.20 16.84
C PRO A 116 0.40 1.88 16.52
N LEU A 117 1.72 1.96 16.36
CA LEU A 117 2.62 0.82 16.25
C LEU A 117 3.32 0.51 17.57
#